data_AF-A0A4S8F3D2-F1
#
_entry.id   AF-A0A4S8F3D2-F1
#
_cell.length_a   1.000
_cell.length_b   1.000
_cell.length_c   1.000
_cell.angle_alpha   90.00
_cell.angle_beta   90.00
_cell.angle_gamma   90.00
#
_symmetry.space_group_name_H-M   'P 1'
#
loop_
_entity.id
_entity.type
_entity.pdbx_description
1 polymer ?
#
loop_
_entity_poly.entity_id
_entity_poly.type
_entity_poly.pdbx_seq_one_letter_code
_entity_poly.pdbx_strand_id
1 'polypeptide(L)'
;MTKLLSKMQLAALASVALTACATPSVFAETLKGKVDVANQSNKTLVVAGITFQTTAETTYNEALASFANLKQGQKVSVEFDRSGTNVYTAKAITLEK
;
A
#
# COMPACT_ATOMS: atom_id res chain seq x y z
N MET A 1 61.83 -20.26 14.87
CA MET A 1 61.02 -21.37 14.29
C MET A 1 61.02 -22.47 15.34
N THR A 2 59.92 -23.05 15.80
CA THR A 2 58.73 -23.53 15.07
C THR A 2 57.60 -23.73 16.08
N LYS A 3 56.42 -23.14 15.88
CA LYS A 3 55.20 -23.52 16.64
C LYS A 3 54.47 -24.58 15.82
N LEU A 4 54.38 -25.81 16.33
CA LEU A 4 53.64 -26.91 15.70
C LEU A 4 52.44 -27.32 16.58
N LEU A 5 51.26 -26.92 16.12
CA LEU A 5 49.98 -27.66 16.02
C LEU A 5 49.57 -28.67 17.11
N SER A 6 48.37 -28.47 17.67
CA SER A 6 47.42 -29.54 18.06
C SER A 6 46.01 -28.93 18.20
N LYS A 7 45.11 -29.07 17.21
CA LYS A 7 44.11 -30.13 16.99
C LYS A 7 42.96 -30.17 18.01
N MET A 8 41.75 -30.38 17.46
CA MET A 8 40.47 -30.77 18.09
C MET A 8 39.70 -29.62 18.77
N GLN A 9 38.36 -29.48 18.66
CA GLN A 9 37.32 -30.12 17.85
C GLN A 9 36.03 -29.31 18.04
N LEU A 10 35.13 -29.40 17.06
CA LEU A 10 33.67 -29.20 17.06
C LEU A 10 32.99 -28.69 18.34
N ALA A 11 32.20 -27.61 18.20
CA ALA A 11 30.86 -27.56 18.76
C ALA A 11 29.95 -26.75 17.84
N ALA A 12 28.98 -27.44 17.25
CA ALA A 12 27.92 -26.88 16.42
C ALA A 12 26.94 -26.08 17.29
N LEU A 13 26.59 -24.86 16.85
CA LEU A 13 25.37 -24.18 17.27
C LEU A 13 24.70 -23.65 15.99
N ALA A 14 23.94 -24.54 15.35
CA ALA A 14 23.03 -24.18 14.27
C ALA A 14 21.79 -23.51 14.89
N SER A 15 21.85 -22.20 15.07
CA SER A 15 20.70 -21.39 15.49
C SER A 15 19.85 -21.07 14.26
N VAL A 16 18.95 -21.96 13.87
CA VAL A 16 17.95 -21.64 12.82
C VAL A 16 16.89 -20.76 13.48
N ALA A 17 17.10 -19.45 13.44
CA ALA A 17 16.08 -18.48 13.80
C ALA A 17 15.01 -18.50 12.70
N LEU A 18 13.89 -19.17 12.94
CA LEU A 18 12.67 -18.98 12.16
C LEU A 18 12.13 -17.58 12.47
N THR A 19 12.58 -16.59 11.71
CA THR A 19 11.94 -15.28 11.66
C THR A 19 10.56 -15.47 11.03
N ALA A 20 9.54 -15.63 11.88
CA ALA A 20 8.16 -15.53 11.45
C ALA A 20 7.92 -14.08 11.02
N CYS A 21 8.00 -13.82 9.72
CA CYS A 21 7.57 -12.56 9.15
C CYS A 21 6.06 -12.47 9.34
N ALA A 22 5.62 -11.82 10.42
CA ALA A 22 4.24 -11.39 10.55
C ALA A 22 3.98 -10.34 9.48
N THR A 23 3.47 -10.78 8.32
CA THR A 23 2.99 -9.86 7.31
C THR A 23 1.74 -9.19 7.88
N PRO A 24 1.70 -7.85 8.01
CA PRO A 24 0.45 -7.19 8.33
C PRO A 24 -0.53 -7.54 7.21
N SER A 25 -1.64 -8.18 7.57
CA SER A 25 -2.73 -8.44 6.64
C SER A 25 -3.39 -7.09 6.36
N VAL A 26 -3.03 -6.49 5.23
CA VAL A 26 -3.63 -5.25 4.78
C VAL A 26 -4.95 -5.65 4.12
N PHE A 27 -6.04 -5.43 4.85
CA PHE A 27 -7.38 -5.56 4.28
C PHE A 27 -7.70 -4.26 3.57
N ALA A 28 -7.97 -4.36 2.27
CA ALA A 28 -8.41 -3.23 1.49
C ALA A 28 -9.80 -2.78 1.99
N GLU A 29 -9.87 -1.57 2.52
CA GLU A 29 -11.11 -0.94 2.95
C GLU A 29 -11.76 -0.26 1.73
N THR A 30 -13.10 -0.15 1.70
CA THR A 30 -13.80 0.53 0.61
C THR A 30 -14.67 1.65 1.15
N LEU A 31 -14.53 2.85 0.57
CA LEU A 31 -15.33 4.03 0.88
C LEU A 31 -16.06 4.53 -0.36
N LYS A 32 -17.37 4.75 -0.22
CA LYS A 32 -18.20 5.37 -1.25
C LYS A 32 -18.52 6.81 -0.89
N GLY A 33 -18.40 7.72 -1.85
CA GLY A 33 -18.71 9.12 -1.62
C GLY A 33 -18.65 9.96 -2.89
N LYS A 34 -18.88 11.26 -2.74
CA LYS A 34 -18.65 12.21 -3.82
C LYS A 34 -17.22 12.73 -3.77
N VAL A 35 -16.64 12.95 -4.94
CA VAL A 35 -15.35 13.62 -5.05
C VAL A 35 -15.52 15.07 -4.61
N ASP A 36 -14.86 15.43 -3.51
CA ASP A 36 -14.80 16.80 -3.02
C ASP A 36 -13.76 17.58 -3.83
N VAL A 37 -12.58 17.00 -4.04
CA VAL A 37 -11.46 17.61 -4.76
C VAL A 37 -10.64 16.53 -5.46
N ALA A 38 -10.23 16.77 -6.71
CA ALA A 38 -9.25 15.94 -7.42
C ALA A 38 -8.03 16.79 -7.79
N ASN A 39 -6.89 16.56 -7.13
CA ASN A 39 -5.64 17.27 -7.40
C ASN A 39 -4.79 16.49 -8.40
N GLN A 40 -4.81 16.92 -9.66
CA GLN A 40 -4.11 16.29 -10.78
C GLN A 40 -2.58 16.35 -10.65
N SER A 41 -2.05 17.40 -10.02
CA SER A 41 -0.61 17.62 -9.85
C SER A 41 -0.03 16.69 -8.78
N ASN A 42 -0.72 16.58 -7.65
CA ASN A 42 -0.27 15.77 -6.50
C ASN A 42 -0.79 14.32 -6.54
N LYS A 43 -1.63 13.98 -7.52
CA LYS A 43 -2.26 12.66 -7.64
C LYS A 43 -3.03 12.26 -6.37
N THR A 44 -3.71 13.24 -5.77
CA THR A 44 -4.54 13.06 -4.57
C THR A 44 -6.01 13.33 -4.83
N LEU A 45 -6.86 12.54 -4.21
CA LEU A 45 -8.32 12.62 -4.31
C LEU A 45 -8.90 12.82 -2.91
N VAL A 46 -9.86 13.74 -2.76
CA VAL A 46 -10.61 13.91 -1.51
C VAL A 46 -12.02 13.38 -1.71
N VAL A 47 -12.44 12.45 -0.85
CA VAL A 47 -13.79 11.88 -0.84
C VAL A 47 -14.29 11.84 0.60
N ALA A 48 -15.45 12.45 0.86
CA ALA A 48 -16.03 12.57 2.19
C ALA A 48 -15.05 13.19 3.22
N GLY A 49 -14.23 14.15 2.79
CA GLY A 49 -13.22 14.79 3.63
C GLY A 49 -11.94 13.96 3.89
N ILE A 50 -11.81 12.75 3.33
CA ILE A 50 -10.61 11.94 3.45
C ILE A 50 -9.75 12.10 2.19
N THR A 51 -8.47 12.40 2.38
CA THR A 51 -7.49 12.49 1.29
C THR A 51 -6.86 11.13 1.02
N PHE A 52 -7.06 10.63 -0.20
CA PHE A 52 -6.46 9.43 -0.74
C PHE A 52 -5.30 9.79 -1.66
N GLN A 53 -4.17 9.12 -1.47
CA GLN A 53 -3.04 9.16 -2.40
C GLN A 53 -3.23 8.07 -3.45
N THR A 54 -3.09 8.43 -4.73
CA THR A 54 -3.00 7.44 -5.80
C THR A 54 -1.54 7.15 -6.15
N THR A 55 -1.28 5.92 -6.57
CA THR A 55 0.03 5.42 -6.98
C THR A 55 -0.05 4.86 -8.40
N ALA A 56 1.08 4.41 -8.94
CA ALA A 56 1.12 3.73 -10.23
C ALA A 56 0.34 2.39 -10.24
N GLU A 57 0.07 1.82 -9.06
CA GLU A 57 -0.69 0.59 -8.90
C GLU A 57 -2.21 0.84 -8.79
N THR A 58 -2.64 2.09 -8.60
CA THR A 58 -4.06 2.40 -8.50
C THR A 58 -4.77 2.07 -9.81
N THR A 59 -5.76 1.19 -9.74
CA THR A 59 -6.57 0.78 -10.88
C THR A 59 -7.82 1.65 -11.01
N TYR A 60 -8.33 1.79 -12.23
CA TYR A 60 -9.53 2.58 -12.54
C TYR A 60 -10.50 1.70 -13.34
N ASN A 61 -11.80 1.80 -13.04
CA ASN A 61 -12.80 1.14 -13.87
C ASN A 61 -12.90 1.78 -15.27
N GLU A 62 -13.47 1.06 -16.24
CA GLU A 62 -13.56 1.53 -17.64
C GLU A 62 -14.28 2.88 -17.78
N ALA A 63 -15.29 3.14 -16.95
CA ALA A 63 -16.05 4.39 -16.98
C ALA A 63 -15.21 5.61 -16.58
N LEU A 64 -14.20 5.41 -15.72
CA LEU A 64 -13.27 6.46 -15.32
C LEU A 64 -12.00 6.46 -16.19
N ALA A 65 -11.50 5.29 -16.58
CA ALA A 65 -10.31 5.01 -17.37
C ALA A 65 -8.97 5.51 -16.78
N SER A 66 -8.93 6.66 -16.12
CA SER A 66 -7.73 7.23 -15.53
C SER A 66 -8.05 8.30 -14.47
N PHE A 67 -7.06 8.64 -13.65
CA PHE A 67 -7.15 9.74 -12.69
C PHE A 67 -7.49 11.08 -13.35
N ALA A 68 -7.07 11.32 -14.60
CA ALA A 68 -7.30 12.58 -15.31
C ALA A 68 -8.80 12.88 -15.54
N ASN A 69 -9.63 11.84 -15.54
CA ASN A 69 -11.07 11.96 -15.76
C ASN A 69 -11.88 12.16 -14.47
N LEU A 70 -11.22 12.11 -13.30
CA LEU A 70 -11.87 12.42 -12.02
C LEU A 70 -12.22 13.91 -11.97
N LYS A 71 -13.49 14.18 -11.66
CA LYS A 71 -14.04 15.53 -11.50
C LYS A 71 -14.77 15.65 -10.18
N GLN A 72 -14.72 16.84 -9.60
CA GLN A 72 -15.50 17.18 -8.42
C GLN A 72 -16.99 16.89 -8.65
N GLY A 73 -17.65 16.37 -7.62
CA GLY A 73 -19.07 16.02 -7.62
C GLY A 73 -19.41 14.63 -8.13
N GLN A 74 -18.47 13.93 -8.79
CA GLN A 74 -18.66 12.55 -9.22
C GLN A 74 -18.82 11.62 -8.02
N LYS A 75 -19.73 10.66 -8.11
CA LYS A 75 -19.87 9.59 -7.12
C LYS A 75 -18.86 8.50 -7.44
N VAL A 76 -18.01 8.16 -6.48
CA VAL A 76 -16.95 7.16 -6.65
C VAL A 76 -16.94 6.19 -5.48
N SER A 77 -16.45 4.99 -5.75
CA SER A 77 -16.05 4.00 -4.75
C SER A 77 -14.53 3.91 -4.79
N VAL A 78 -13.89 4.18 -3.65
CA VAL A 78 -12.44 4.10 -3.48
C VAL A 78 -12.13 2.92 -2.60
N GLU A 79 -11.47 1.92 -3.16
CA GLU A 79 -10.82 0.86 -2.40
C GLU A 79 -9.42 1.33 -2.02
N PHE A 80 -9.04 1.24 -0.76
CA PHE A 80 -7.81 1.80 -0.24
C PHE A 80 -7.19 0.93 0.84
N ASP A 81 -5.88 1.05 0.95
CA ASP A 81 -5.11 0.52 2.05
C ASP A 81 -4.66 1.64 2.97
N ARG A 82 -4.66 1.35 4.27
CA ARG A 82 -4.10 2.23 5.28
C ARG A 82 -2.69 1.77 5.64
N SER A 83 -1.69 2.53 5.20
CA SER A 83 -0.30 2.30 5.57
C SER A 83 0.07 3.19 6.76
N GLY A 84 0.14 2.60 7.96
CA GLY A 84 0.46 3.33 9.19
C GLY A 84 -0.66 4.26 9.67
N THR A 85 -0.30 5.34 10.35
CA THR A 85 -1.28 6.07 11.16
C THR A 85 -2.23 6.95 10.36
N ASN A 86 -1.85 7.52 9.19
CA ASN A 86 -2.70 8.51 8.49
C ASN A 86 -2.54 8.57 6.97
N VAL A 87 -1.99 7.53 6.33
CA VAL A 87 -1.84 7.51 4.87
C VAL A 87 -2.84 6.53 4.27
N TYR A 88 -3.80 7.07 3.52
CA TYR A 88 -4.77 6.30 2.76
C TYR A 88 -4.31 6.20 1.31
N THR A 89 -3.96 5.00 0.86
CA THR A 89 -3.48 4.75 -0.50
C THR A 89 -4.58 4.08 -1.30
N ALA A 90 -5.08 4.71 -2.35
CA ALA A 90 -6.10 4.13 -3.20
C ALA A 90 -5.52 2.97 -4.02
N LYS A 91 -6.17 1.80 -3.95
CA LYS A 91 -5.88 0.62 -4.75
C LYS A 91 -6.76 0.52 -5.98
N ALA A 92 -8.05 0.87 -5.85
CA ALA A 92 -8.96 0.95 -6.98
C ALA A 92 -9.91 2.13 -6.83
N ILE A 93 -10.20 2.81 -7.93
CA ILE A 93 -11.18 3.89 -8.00
C ILE A 93 -12.21 3.57 -9.08
N THR A 94 -13.46 3.41 -8.64
CA THR A 94 -14.58 3.09 -9.52
C THR A 94 -15.54 4.27 -9.58
N LEU A 95 -15.84 4.75 -10.78
CA LEU A 95 -16.93 5.70 -10.99
C LEU A 95 -18.28 4.97 -10.83
N GLU A 96 -19.11 5.44 -9.91
CA GLU A 96 -20.45 4.94 -9.67
C GLU A 96 -21.46 5.70 -10.57
N LYS A 97 -22.42 4.97 -11.14
CA LYS A 97 -23.49 5.55 -11.98
C LYS A 97 -24.57 6.24 -11.15
#